data_AF-A0A372RF43-F1
#
_entry.id   AF-A0A372RF43-F1
#
_cell.length_a   1.000
_cell.length_b   1.000
_cell.length_c   1.000
_cell.angle_alpha   90.00
_cell.angle_beta   90.00
_cell.angle_gamma   90.00
#
_symmetry.space_group_name_H-M   'P 1'
#
loop_
_entity.id
_entity.type
_entity.pdbx_description
1 polymer ?
#
loop_
_entity_poly.entity_id
_entity_poly.type
_entity_poly.pdbx_seq_one_letter_code
_entity_poly.pdbx_strand_id
1 'polypeptide(L)'
;MEDDKSIKNSASFLSKMAQGASSVMEAATDIAPVLVPFTNFLPLIKEIGNIFDEIIDLVEAAEHNKRTCKILKKRVDTAESAVRDLRRDREDKKEFFTSNNYLRLQDLSNIATRIKDFISEISQMKTLGKYFKAKNIEKTFTELCEEFDSCINLLSFSINVEIADELRELKADQEDFVKV
;
A
#
# COMPACT_ATOMS: atom_id res chain seq x y z
N MET A 1 -69.24 17.22 -0.14
CA MET A 1 -68.72 16.28 -1.16
C MET A 1 -67.75 17.07 -2.01
N GLU A 2 -66.62 17.50 -1.46
CA GLU A 2 -65.43 16.70 -1.10
C GLU A 2 -64.75 16.08 -2.32
N ASP A 3 -63.55 16.63 -2.57
CA ASP A 3 -62.32 15.96 -2.98
C ASP A 3 -62.19 15.40 -4.40
N ASP A 4 -61.62 16.23 -5.29
CA ASP A 4 -60.70 15.75 -6.31
C ASP A 4 -59.55 16.74 -6.49
N LYS A 5 -58.37 16.20 -6.84
CA LYS A 5 -57.18 16.90 -7.37
C LYS A 5 -56.02 17.23 -6.42
N SER A 6 -55.78 16.39 -5.41
CA SER A 6 -54.46 16.30 -4.73
C SER A 6 -53.44 15.40 -5.46
N ILE A 7 -53.84 14.68 -6.52
CA ILE A 7 -53.00 13.61 -7.13
C ILE A 7 -52.21 14.06 -8.39
N LYS A 8 -52.28 15.34 -8.81
CA LYS A 8 -51.58 15.78 -10.04
C LYS A 8 -50.20 16.41 -9.84
N ASN A 9 -49.77 16.68 -8.61
CA ASN A 9 -48.48 17.36 -8.37
C ASN A 9 -47.34 16.45 -7.88
N SER A 10 -47.60 15.19 -7.54
CA SER A 10 -46.56 14.22 -7.17
C SER A 10 -45.94 13.53 -8.39
N ALA A 11 -46.67 13.41 -9.50
CA ALA A 11 -46.16 12.80 -10.74
C ALA A 11 -45.16 13.70 -11.49
N SER A 12 -45.23 15.03 -11.32
CA SER A 12 -44.30 15.96 -12.00
C SER A 12 -42.97 16.13 -11.26
N PHE A 13 -42.92 15.80 -9.97
CA PHE A 13 -41.69 15.86 -9.17
C PHE A 13 -40.79 14.63 -9.36
N LEU A 14 -41.37 13.47 -9.67
CA LEU A 14 -40.61 12.24 -9.93
C LEU A 14 -40.05 12.15 -11.36
N SER A 15 -40.52 12.96 -12.31
CA SER A 15 -40.02 12.94 -13.70
C SER A 15 -38.81 13.87 -13.97
N LYS A 16 -38.32 14.61 -12.96
CA LYS A 16 -37.22 15.59 -13.14
C LYS A 16 -35.87 15.19 -12.54
N MET A 17 -35.74 13.99 -11.97
CA MET A 17 -34.46 13.48 -11.44
C MET A 17 -33.84 12.36 -12.30
N ALA A 18 -34.29 12.18 -13.54
CA ALA A 18 -33.78 11.14 -14.45
C ALA A 18 -32.86 11.68 -15.57
N GLN A 19 -32.52 12.97 -15.57
CA GLN A 19 -31.63 13.55 -16.59
C GLN A 19 -30.50 14.31 -15.91
N GLY A 20 -29.39 13.61 -15.67
CA GLY A 20 -28.22 14.20 -15.03
C GLY A 20 -27.11 13.22 -14.68
N ALA A 21 -26.90 12.18 -15.49
CA ALA A 21 -25.63 11.44 -15.48
C ALA A 21 -25.23 11.24 -16.94
N SER A 22 -24.43 12.16 -17.47
CA SER A 22 -23.70 11.92 -18.70
C SER A 22 -22.61 10.90 -18.36
N SER A 23 -22.90 9.61 -18.57
CA SER A 23 -21.87 8.59 -18.58
C SER A 23 -21.09 8.76 -19.89
N VAL A 24 -19.95 9.45 -19.80
CA VAL A 24 -18.89 9.23 -20.78
C VAL A 24 -18.43 7.80 -20.54
N MET A 25 -18.89 6.87 -21.36
CA MET A 25 -18.29 5.55 -21.47
C MET A 25 -16.94 5.77 -22.13
N GLU A 26 -15.90 5.92 -21.32
CA GLU A 26 -14.53 5.86 -21.78
C GLU A 26 -14.35 4.42 -22.30
N ALA A 27 -14.41 4.25 -23.62
CA ALA A 27 -14.12 2.98 -24.24
C ALA A 27 -12.66 2.66 -23.88
N ALA A 28 -12.46 1.75 -22.93
CA ALA A 28 -11.17 1.14 -22.68
C ALA A 28 -10.74 0.47 -23.99
N THR A 29 -9.87 1.14 -24.72
CA THR A 29 -9.17 0.51 -25.82
C THR A 29 -8.31 -0.57 -25.18
N ASP A 30 -8.61 -1.83 -25.52
CA ASP A 30 -7.83 -2.99 -25.09
C ASP A 30 -6.48 -2.93 -25.81
N ILE A 31 -5.62 -2.04 -25.35
CA ILE A 31 -4.25 -1.92 -25.85
C ILE A 31 -3.52 -3.09 -25.24
N ALA A 32 -3.16 -4.06 -26.10
CA ALA A 32 -2.37 -5.21 -25.70
C ALA A 32 -1.16 -4.76 -24.85
N PRO A 33 -0.91 -5.42 -23.70
CA PRO A 33 0.14 -4.98 -22.79
C PRO A 33 1.50 -4.97 -23.50
N VAL A 34 2.19 -3.84 -23.43
CA VAL A 34 3.53 -3.68 -24.02
C VAL A 34 4.51 -4.49 -23.18
N LEU A 35 5.02 -5.59 -23.75
CA LEU A 35 6.03 -6.42 -23.10
C LEU A 35 7.38 -5.70 -23.03
N VAL A 36 8.08 -5.87 -21.91
CA VAL A 36 9.39 -5.31 -21.62
C VAL A 36 10.37 -6.46 -21.38
N PRO A 37 11.59 -6.43 -21.96
CA PRO A 37 12.58 -7.46 -21.70
C PRO A 37 12.87 -7.63 -20.21
N PHE A 38 12.89 -8.88 -19.73
CA PHE A 38 13.20 -9.21 -18.34
C PHE A 38 14.49 -8.55 -17.82
N THR A 39 15.51 -8.43 -18.68
CA THR A 39 16.78 -7.78 -18.35
C THR A 39 16.61 -6.36 -17.82
N ASN A 40 15.56 -5.65 -18.22
CA ASN A 40 15.28 -4.29 -17.76
C ASN A 40 14.76 -4.28 -16.33
N PHE A 41 14.18 -5.37 -15.82
CA PHE A 41 13.70 -5.50 -14.46
C PHE A 41 14.82 -5.85 -13.47
N LEU A 42 15.96 -6.36 -13.93
CA LEU A 42 17.06 -6.79 -13.07
C LEU A 42 17.58 -5.71 -12.12
N PRO A 43 17.75 -4.43 -12.53
CA PRO A 43 18.13 -3.36 -11.62
C PRO A 43 17.12 -3.17 -10.47
N LEU A 44 15.82 -3.14 -10.78
CA LEU A 44 14.76 -2.97 -9.77
C LEU A 44 14.67 -4.17 -8.82
N ILE A 45 14.78 -5.39 -9.35
CA ILE A 45 14.82 -6.61 -8.54
C ILE A 45 15.98 -6.55 -7.53
N LYS A 46 17.16 -6.11 -7.99
CA LYS A 46 18.32 -5.95 -7.12
C LYS A 46 18.13 -4.84 -6.09
N GLU A 47 17.56 -3.71 -6.50
CA GLU A 47 17.28 -2.58 -5.62
C GLU A 47 16.35 -2.96 -4.48
N ILE A 48 15.23 -3.64 -4.77
CA ILE A 48 14.28 -4.11 -3.75
C ILE A 48 14.96 -5.09 -2.78
N GLY A 49 15.80 -6.00 -3.28
CA GLY A 49 16.59 -6.90 -2.44
C GLY A 49 17.55 -6.15 -1.51
N ASN A 50 18.29 -5.17 -2.03
CA ASN A 50 19.18 -4.34 -1.21
C ASN A 50 18.43 -3.54 -0.13
N ILE A 51 17.27 -2.97 -0.47
CA ILE A 51 16.43 -2.25 0.50
C ILE A 51 16.01 -3.19 1.62
N PHE A 52 15.65 -4.43 1.30
CA PHE A 52 15.27 -5.41 2.31
C PHE A 52 16.43 -5.79 3.22
N ASP A 53 17.64 -5.99 2.67
CA ASP A 53 18.86 -6.22 3.46
C ASP A 53 19.12 -5.05 4.43
N GLU A 54 19.01 -3.80 3.98
CA GLU A 54 19.14 -2.62 4.85
C GLU A 54 18.06 -2.58 5.95
N ILE A 55 16.82 -3.00 5.64
CA ILE A 55 15.75 -3.11 6.64
C ILE A 55 16.07 -4.17 7.69
N ILE A 56 16.65 -5.31 7.30
CA ILE A 56 17.09 -6.35 8.24
C ILE A 56 18.07 -5.74 9.25
N ASP A 57 19.11 -5.06 8.76
CA ASP A 57 20.13 -4.43 9.60
C ASP A 57 19.53 -3.41 10.57
N LEU A 58 18.62 -2.55 10.09
CA LEU A 58 17.94 -1.55 10.92
C LEU A 58 17.08 -2.19 12.03
N VAL A 59 16.36 -3.26 11.71
CA VAL A 59 15.49 -3.96 12.66
C VAL A 59 16.30 -4.71 13.72
N GLU A 60 17.45 -5.27 13.34
CA GLU A 60 18.38 -5.92 14.26
C GLU A 60 19.05 -4.92 15.20
N ALA A 61 19.40 -3.73 14.70
CA ALA A 61 19.98 -2.64 15.48
C ALA A 61 18.97 -1.79 16.26
N ALA A 62 17.66 -2.06 16.13
CA ALA A 62 16.62 -1.26 16.77
C ALA A 62 16.72 -1.31 18.30
N GLU A 63 16.82 -0.15 18.96
CA GLU A 63 16.78 -0.05 20.42
C GLU A 63 15.34 0.04 20.92
N HIS A 64 14.45 0.63 20.11
CA HIS A 64 13.07 0.94 20.44
C HIS A 64 12.10 0.50 19.35
N ASN A 65 10.79 0.51 19.66
CA ASN A 65 9.70 0.27 18.70
C ASN A 65 9.86 -1.04 17.89
N LYS A 66 10.38 -2.07 18.57
CA LYS A 66 10.82 -3.31 17.94
C LYS A 66 9.68 -4.08 17.30
N ARG A 67 8.46 -4.03 17.85
CA ARG A 67 7.31 -4.73 17.28
C ARG A 67 6.90 -4.08 15.97
N THR A 68 6.79 -2.76 15.97
CA THR A 68 6.53 -1.95 14.76
C THR A 68 7.58 -2.22 13.68
N CYS A 69 8.88 -2.16 14.03
CA CYS A 69 9.96 -2.40 13.07
C CYS A 69 9.87 -3.80 12.44
N LYS A 70 9.62 -4.84 13.25
CA LYS A 70 9.48 -6.23 12.78
C LYS A 70 8.31 -6.43 11.83
N ILE A 71 7.21 -5.73 12.07
CA ILE A 71 6.01 -5.79 11.24
C ILE A 71 6.26 -5.19 9.87
N LEU A 72 6.83 -3.99 9.83
CA LEU A 72 7.19 -3.33 8.58
C LEU A 72 8.22 -4.15 7.79
N LYS A 73 9.20 -4.76 8.47
CA LYS A 73 10.11 -5.73 7.85
C LYS A 73 9.37 -6.89 7.19
N LYS A 74 8.40 -7.50 7.88
CA LYS A 74 7.64 -8.65 7.36
C LYS A 74 6.83 -8.29 6.10
N ARG A 75 6.34 -7.05 6.01
CA ARG A 75 5.69 -6.56 4.78
C ARG A 75 6.67 -6.55 3.61
N VAL A 76 7.84 -5.95 3.79
CA VAL A 76 8.86 -5.87 2.72
C VAL A 76 9.41 -7.25 2.37
N ASP A 77 9.59 -8.15 3.34
CA ASP A 77 9.99 -9.56 3.14
C ASP A 77 9.02 -10.29 2.18
N THR A 78 7.72 -10.07 2.35
CA THR A 78 6.69 -10.67 1.51
C THR A 78 6.81 -10.21 0.05
N ALA A 79 7.05 -8.90 -0.14
CA ALA A 79 7.25 -8.33 -1.47
C ALA A 79 8.57 -8.80 -2.11
N GLU A 80 9.66 -8.79 -1.35
CA GLU A 80 10.98 -9.26 -1.80
C GLU A 80 10.91 -10.71 -2.26
N SER A 81 10.24 -11.57 -1.48
CA SER A 81 10.03 -12.98 -1.83
C SER A 81 9.26 -13.13 -3.14
N ALA A 82 8.17 -12.38 -3.33
CA ALA A 82 7.40 -12.40 -4.58
C ALA A 82 8.25 -11.92 -5.77
N VAL A 83 9.06 -10.89 -5.60
CA VAL A 83 9.99 -10.37 -6.62
C VAL A 83 11.07 -11.41 -6.96
N ARG A 84 11.59 -12.15 -5.98
CA ARG A 84 12.51 -13.27 -6.22
C ARG A 84 11.86 -14.41 -6.98
N ASP A 85 10.60 -14.72 -6.70
CA ASP A 85 9.84 -15.74 -7.43
C ASP A 85 9.57 -15.31 -8.88
N LEU A 86 9.37 -14.01 -9.17
CA LEU A 86 9.33 -13.53 -10.56
C LEU A 86 10.62 -13.81 -11.32
N ARG A 87 11.77 -13.64 -10.67
CA ARG A 87 13.08 -13.94 -11.27
C ARG A 87 13.27 -15.44 -11.48
N ARG A 88 12.86 -16.27 -10.51
CA ARG A 88 12.96 -17.74 -10.58
C ARG A 88 12.07 -18.29 -11.70
N ASP A 89 10.82 -17.85 -11.75
CA ASP A 89 9.76 -18.40 -12.61
C ASP A 89 9.54 -17.56 -13.88
N ARG A 90 10.55 -16.77 -14.28
CA ARG A 90 10.42 -15.77 -15.36
C ARG A 90 9.91 -16.35 -16.68
N GLU A 91 10.18 -17.63 -16.94
CA GLU A 91 9.75 -18.28 -18.18
C GLU A 91 8.25 -18.59 -18.18
N ASP A 92 7.70 -18.90 -17.00
CA ASP A 92 6.29 -19.18 -16.78
C ASP A 92 5.48 -17.89 -16.55
N LYS A 93 6.14 -16.83 -16.06
CA LYS A 93 5.53 -15.52 -15.75
C LYS A 93 5.81 -14.45 -16.81
N LYS A 94 5.97 -14.83 -18.08
CA LYS A 94 6.30 -13.88 -19.18
C LYS A 94 5.33 -12.71 -19.28
N GLU A 95 4.05 -12.97 -19.05
CA GLU A 95 2.98 -11.98 -19.11
C GLU A 95 3.07 -10.92 -17.99
N PHE A 96 3.84 -11.19 -16.93
CA PHE A 96 4.09 -10.19 -15.90
C PHE A 96 5.00 -9.06 -16.42
N PHE A 97 5.93 -9.32 -17.35
CA PHE A 97 6.94 -8.36 -17.76
C PHE A 97 6.40 -7.36 -18.78
N THR A 98 5.55 -6.46 -18.30
CA THR A 98 4.91 -5.39 -19.07
C THR A 98 5.41 -4.02 -18.61
N SER A 99 5.26 -3.00 -19.46
CA SER A 99 5.57 -1.62 -19.09
C SER A 99 4.80 -1.15 -17.84
N ASN A 100 3.55 -1.59 -17.69
CA ASN A 100 2.74 -1.24 -16.52
C ASN A 100 3.31 -1.86 -15.25
N ASN A 101 3.64 -3.15 -15.26
CA ASN A 101 4.20 -3.82 -14.09
C ASN A 101 5.63 -3.37 -13.78
N TYR A 102 6.38 -2.91 -14.79
CA TYR A 102 7.65 -2.22 -14.57
C TYR A 102 7.45 -0.97 -13.70
N LEU A 103 6.51 -0.09 -14.07
CA LEU A 103 6.20 1.11 -13.28
C LEU A 103 5.71 0.74 -11.87
N ARG A 104 4.88 -0.30 -11.73
CA ARG A 104 4.42 -0.76 -10.41
C ARG A 104 5.55 -1.31 -9.54
N LEU A 105 6.55 -1.98 -10.12
CA LEU A 105 7.74 -2.37 -9.36
C LEU A 105 8.62 -1.18 -8.97
N GLN A 106 8.66 -0.11 -9.77
CA GLN A 106 9.28 1.15 -9.35
C GLN A 106 8.52 1.78 -8.16
N ASP A 107 7.19 1.80 -8.22
CA ASP A 107 6.35 2.28 -7.12
C ASP A 107 6.63 1.46 -5.84
N LEU A 108 6.72 0.13 -5.96
CA LEU A 108 7.05 -0.76 -4.85
C LEU A 108 8.44 -0.44 -4.26
N SER A 109 9.47 -0.24 -5.09
CA SER A 109 10.82 0.13 -4.62
C SER A 109 10.81 1.46 -3.86
N ASN A 110 10.07 2.45 -4.36
CA ASN A 110 9.93 3.76 -3.71
C ASN A 110 9.22 3.65 -2.35
N ILE A 111 8.14 2.87 -2.27
CA ILE A 111 7.41 2.66 -1.01
C ILE A 111 8.28 1.87 -0.02
N ALA A 112 8.97 0.81 -0.47
CA ALA A 112 9.90 0.05 0.38
C ALA A 112 11.02 0.93 0.95
N THR A 113 11.55 1.87 0.14
CA THR A 113 12.52 2.87 0.60
C THR A 113 11.94 3.77 1.69
N ARG A 114 10.71 4.27 1.51
CA ARG A 114 10.04 5.09 2.54
C ARG A 114 9.76 4.30 3.82
N ILE A 115 9.43 3.02 3.71
CA ILE A 115 9.29 2.12 4.86
C ILE A 115 10.62 1.98 5.58
N LYS A 116 11.72 1.76 4.85
CA LYS A 116 13.07 1.71 5.43
C LYS A 116 13.41 2.99 6.19
N ASP A 117 13.17 4.16 5.58
CA ASP A 117 13.46 5.45 6.20
C ASP A 117 12.62 5.66 7.47
N PHE A 118 11.34 5.24 7.44
CA PHE A 118 10.48 5.27 8.61
C PHE A 118 10.96 4.33 9.72
N ILE A 119 11.36 3.09 9.39
CA ILE A 119 11.99 2.14 10.33
C ILE A 119 13.25 2.76 10.95
N SER A 120 14.12 3.35 10.13
CA SER A 120 15.33 4.03 10.59
C SER A 120 15.01 5.10 11.62
N GLU A 121 14.01 5.93 11.35
CA GLU A 121 13.54 6.96 12.26
C GLU A 121 13.01 6.37 13.59
N ILE A 122 12.04 5.44 13.53
CA ILE A 122 11.39 4.95 14.74
C ILE A 122 12.28 3.99 15.55
N SER A 123 13.23 3.28 14.93
CA SER A 123 14.07 2.28 15.61
C SER A 123 14.92 2.85 16.75
N GLN A 124 15.28 4.14 16.64
CA GLN A 124 16.10 4.87 17.62
C GLN A 124 15.25 5.81 18.50
N MET A 125 13.94 5.91 18.26
CA MET A 125 13.07 6.80 19.01
C MET A 125 12.63 6.21 20.34
N LYS A 126 13.27 6.65 21.42
CA LYS A 126 12.95 6.27 22.80
C LYS A 126 11.50 6.55 23.22
N THR A 127 10.88 7.59 22.66
CA THR A 127 9.49 7.97 22.96
C THR A 127 8.74 8.39 21.71
N LEU A 128 7.87 7.52 21.20
CA LEU A 128 6.89 7.91 20.18
C LEU A 128 5.86 8.92 20.75
N GLY A 129 5.45 8.77 22.02
CA GLY A 129 4.39 9.57 22.64
C GLY A 129 4.67 11.06 22.87
N LYS A 130 5.93 11.50 23.07
CA LYS A 130 6.25 12.93 23.34
C LYS A 130 6.28 13.78 22.07
N TYR A 131 6.54 13.18 20.91
CA TYR A 131 6.56 13.84 19.59
C TYR A 131 5.25 13.72 18.81
N PHE A 132 4.24 13.04 19.37
CA PHE A 132 2.91 12.80 18.78
C PHE A 132 2.18 14.05 18.28
N LYS A 133 2.47 15.22 18.88
CA LYS A 133 1.87 16.50 18.47
C LYS A 133 2.58 17.16 17.28
N ALA A 134 3.79 16.72 16.93
CA ALA A 134 4.62 17.37 15.90
C ALA A 134 4.73 16.55 14.60
N LYS A 135 4.56 15.22 14.64
CA LYS A 135 4.62 14.31 13.48
C LYS A 135 3.54 13.23 13.67
N ASN A 136 2.53 13.17 12.81
CA ASN A 136 1.43 12.21 12.94
C ASN A 136 1.88 10.80 12.51
N ILE A 137 2.67 10.13 13.35
CA ILE A 137 3.32 8.83 13.09
C ILE A 137 2.29 7.74 12.73
N GLU A 138 1.13 7.68 13.41
CA GLU A 138 0.08 6.71 13.08
C GLU A 138 -0.49 6.94 11.68
N LYS A 139 -0.66 8.20 11.29
CA LYS A 139 -1.08 8.55 9.93
C LYS A 139 -0.02 8.14 8.92
N THR A 140 1.26 8.48 9.15
CA THR A 140 2.36 8.07 8.26
C THR A 140 2.46 6.55 8.14
N PHE A 141 2.33 5.83 9.27
CA PHE A 141 2.32 4.37 9.28
C PHE A 141 1.17 3.80 8.45
N THR A 142 -0.05 4.30 8.68
CA THR A 142 -1.26 3.87 7.97
C THR A 142 -1.14 4.14 6.48
N GLU A 143 -0.75 5.36 6.09
CA GLU A 143 -0.55 5.74 4.69
C GLU A 143 0.50 4.86 4.00
N LEU A 144 1.63 4.59 4.66
CA LEU A 144 2.65 3.68 4.11
C LEU A 144 2.11 2.25 3.91
N CYS A 145 1.35 1.73 4.86
CA CYS A 145 0.78 0.38 4.76
C CYS A 145 -0.28 0.30 3.66
N GLU A 146 -1.16 1.31 3.55
CA GLU A 146 -2.20 1.38 2.52
C GLU A 146 -1.60 1.51 1.11
N GLU A 147 -0.61 2.38 0.93
CA GLU A 147 0.12 2.52 -0.33
C GLU A 147 0.82 1.21 -0.73
N PHE A 148 1.45 0.54 0.25
CA PHE A 148 2.09 -0.75 0.04
C PHE A 148 1.09 -1.83 -0.37
N ASP A 149 -0.02 -1.98 0.36
CA ASP A 149 -1.06 -2.98 0.06
C ASP A 149 -1.71 -2.73 -1.30
N SER A 150 -1.94 -1.46 -1.66
CA SER A 150 -2.40 -1.08 -3.00
C SER A 150 -1.41 -1.55 -4.08
N CYS A 151 -0.11 -1.31 -3.87
CA CYS A 151 0.92 -1.73 -4.81
C CYS A 151 1.02 -3.26 -4.95
N ILE A 152 1.01 -3.98 -3.82
CA ILE A 152 0.98 -5.46 -3.77
C ILE A 152 -0.21 -6.01 -4.54
N ASN A 153 -1.41 -5.47 -4.33
CA ASN A 153 -2.62 -5.89 -5.02
C ASN A 153 -2.54 -5.64 -6.53
N LEU A 154 -2.04 -4.47 -6.95
CA LEU A 154 -1.86 -4.15 -8.37
C LEU A 154 -0.85 -5.06 -9.06
N LEU A 155 0.19 -5.50 -8.33
CA LEU A 155 1.16 -6.48 -8.79
C LEU A 155 0.64 -7.94 -8.72
N SER A 156 -0.58 -8.14 -8.20
CA SER A 156 -1.16 -9.46 -7.92
C SER A 156 -0.27 -10.32 -7.00
N PHE A 157 0.50 -9.67 -6.14
CA PHE A 157 1.20 -10.32 -5.05
C PHE A 157 0.23 -10.56 -3.89
N SER A 158 0.58 -11.50 -3.00
CA SER A 158 -0.24 -11.80 -1.83
C SER A 158 0.43 -11.30 -0.56
N ILE A 159 -0.34 -10.62 0.29
CA ILE A 159 0.03 -10.28 1.65
C ILE A 159 -1.06 -10.79 2.60
N ASN A 160 -0.66 -11.42 3.70
CA ASN A 160 -1.59 -11.99 4.68
C ASN A 160 -1.40 -11.32 6.04
N VAL A 161 -1.57 -10.00 6.08
CA VAL A 161 -1.50 -9.21 7.30
C VAL A 161 -2.51 -8.06 7.22
N GLU A 162 -3.32 -7.87 8.26
CA GLU A 162 -4.29 -6.77 8.35
C GLU A 162 -3.66 -5.52 8.99
N ILE A 163 -3.81 -4.36 8.34
CA ILE A 163 -3.30 -3.06 8.86
C ILE A 163 -3.79 -2.79 10.30
N ALA A 164 -5.02 -3.20 10.62
CA ALA A 164 -5.61 -3.00 11.94
C ALA A 164 -4.82 -3.71 13.05
N ASP A 165 -4.33 -4.92 12.78
CA ASP A 165 -3.53 -5.69 13.74
C ASP A 165 -2.14 -5.06 13.92
N GLU A 166 -1.55 -4.57 12.84
CA GLU A 166 -0.26 -3.91 12.88
C GLU A 166 -0.30 -2.57 13.60
N LEU A 167 -1.40 -1.83 13.43
CA LEU A 167 -1.65 -0.59 14.15
C LEU A 167 -1.78 -0.84 15.66
N ARG A 168 -2.29 -2.01 16.09
CA ARG A 168 -2.33 -2.38 17.51
C ARG A 168 -0.93 -2.55 18.07
N GLU A 169 -0.01 -3.14 17.30
CA GLU A 169 1.38 -3.34 17.72
C GLU A 169 2.15 -2.01 17.77
N LEU A 170 1.89 -1.10 16.84
CA LEU A 170 2.39 0.29 16.93
C LEU A 170 1.90 0.97 18.21
N LYS A 171 0.62 0.83 18.55
CA LYS A 171 0.06 1.40 19.78
C LYS A 171 0.63 0.74 21.04
N ALA A 172 0.87 -0.56 21.02
CA ALA A 172 1.52 -1.26 22.13
C ALA A 172 2.95 -0.72 22.35
N ASP A 173 3.71 -0.47 21.28
CA ASP A 173 5.04 0.17 21.36
C ASP A 173 4.98 1.60 21.94
N GLN A 174 3.87 2.34 21.73
CA GLN A 174 3.64 3.63 22.39
C GLN A 174 3.34 3.49 23.89
N GLU A 175 2.56 2.47 24.27
CA GLU A 175 2.08 2.27 25.65
C GLU A 175 3.15 1.71 26.59
N ASP A 176 4.08 0.88 26.09
CA ASP A 176 5.15 0.30 26.91
C ASP A 176 6.07 1.35 27.54
N PHE A 177 6.06 2.57 27.01
CA PHE A 177 6.77 3.70 27.61
C PHE A 177 6.03 4.32 28.81
N VAL A 178 4.70 4.22 28.89
CA VAL A 178 3.91 4.85 29.98
C VAL A 178 4.03 4.07 31.30
N LYS A 179 4.55 2.83 31.25
CA LYS A 179 4.65 1.91 32.38
C LYS A 179 6.05 1.85 33.04
N VAL A 180 7.01 2.64 32.54
CA VAL A 180 8.38 2.78 33.09
C VAL A 180 8.54 4.14 33.74
#